data_AF-A0A0D2HZL6-F1
#
_entry.id   AF-A0A0D2HZL6-F1
#
_cell.length_a   1.000
_cell.length_b   1.000
_cell.length_c   1.000
_cell.angle_alpha   90.00
_cell.angle_beta   90.00
_cell.angle_gamma   90.00
#
_symmetry.space_group_name_H-M   'P 1'
#
loop_
_entity.id
_entity.type
_entity.pdbx_description
1 polymer ?
#
loop_
_entity_poly.entity_id
_entity_poly.type
_entity_poly.pdbx_seq_one_letter_code
_entity_poly.pdbx_strand_id
1 'polypeptide(L)'
;MAELTTDHVRSLDQTRQRLLALHKSLVALGSELVTQNPLPSWSALQLHANLVSNNLQTIASQLAEHRDTYQSTVAFPTPQFPGTQRSFILETLLRTKLEPDVEEWIEAGENVSAQQHKTTFRGLSDDDRNALWQWAPGVANGAARKQKWGADFTLEEKQKGVENVATGLRRQLVEPPDDEGEEEPEEEEDEFEISDEEDEGEDGDKMDVEKQPPKTEASPASTALPTAGQMTLGALHKFMTTGR
;
A
#
# COMPACT_ATOMS: atom_id res chain seq x y z
N MET A 1 -21.28 -36.26 1.71
CA MET A 1 -20.58 -34.97 1.82
C MET A 1 -20.25 -34.55 0.41
N ALA A 2 -20.52 -33.31 0.00
CA ALA A 2 -20.13 -32.85 -1.33
C ALA A 2 -18.59 -32.92 -1.41
N GLU A 3 -18.06 -33.59 -2.42
CA GLU A 3 -16.62 -33.65 -2.63
C GLU A 3 -16.13 -32.27 -3.06
N LEU A 4 -15.03 -31.82 -2.45
CA LEU A 4 -14.46 -30.51 -2.74
C LEU A 4 -13.89 -30.52 -4.17
N THR A 5 -14.35 -29.59 -5.02
CA THR A 5 -13.82 -29.48 -6.38
C THR A 5 -12.36 -29.02 -6.36
N THR A 6 -11.62 -29.32 -7.43
CA THR A 6 -10.22 -28.89 -7.58
C THR A 6 -10.07 -27.38 -7.52
N ASP A 7 -11.07 -26.63 -7.99
CA ASP A 7 -11.06 -25.17 -7.97
C ASP A 7 -11.24 -24.61 -6.56
N HIS A 8 -12.07 -25.24 -5.72
CA HIS A 8 -12.19 -24.89 -4.31
C HIS A 8 -10.90 -25.18 -3.52
N VAL A 9 -10.20 -26.25 -3.84
CA VAL A 9 -8.88 -26.53 -3.24
C VAL A 9 -7.85 -25.47 -3.66
N ARG A 10 -7.89 -25.04 -4.93
CA ARG A 10 -6.98 -24.00 -5.45
C ARG A 10 -7.23 -22.65 -4.76
N SER A 11 -8.48 -22.24 -4.57
CA SER A 11 -8.79 -20.98 -3.88
C SER A 11 -8.38 -21.02 -2.41
N LEU A 12 -8.54 -22.16 -1.73
CA LEU A 12 -8.02 -22.36 -0.37
C LEU A 12 -6.50 -22.22 -0.31
N ASP A 13 -5.74 -22.86 -1.20
CA ASP A 13 -4.28 -22.71 -1.20
C ASP A 13 -3.85 -21.28 -1.56
N GLN A 14 -4.55 -20.61 -2.47
CA GLN A 14 -4.31 -19.19 -2.76
C GLN A 14 -4.49 -18.31 -1.53
N THR A 15 -5.57 -18.48 -0.77
CA THR A 15 -5.75 -17.74 0.51
C THR A 15 -4.68 -18.09 1.53
N ARG A 16 -4.28 -19.37 1.62
CA ARG A 16 -3.17 -19.80 2.48
C ARG A 16 -1.87 -19.07 2.13
N GLN A 17 -1.52 -19.00 0.85
CA GLN A 17 -0.31 -18.30 0.39
C GLN A 17 -0.34 -16.81 0.75
N ARG A 18 -1.50 -16.14 0.64
CA ARG A 18 -1.63 -14.72 1.03
C ARG A 18 -1.56 -14.51 2.54
N LEU A 19 -2.19 -15.37 3.33
CA LEU A 19 -2.07 -15.33 4.79
C LEU A 19 -0.61 -15.54 5.25
N LEU A 20 0.13 -16.43 4.57
CA LEU A 20 1.55 -16.61 4.83
C LEU A 20 2.37 -15.37 4.46
N ALA A 21 2.05 -14.69 3.35
CA ALA A 21 2.71 -13.44 2.99
C ALA A 21 2.46 -12.34 4.04
N LEU A 22 1.22 -12.19 4.51
CA LEU A 22 0.87 -11.27 5.60
C LEU A 22 1.64 -11.63 6.89
N HIS A 23 1.66 -12.89 7.28
CA HIS A 23 2.38 -13.36 8.45
C HIS A 23 3.88 -13.02 8.36
N LYS A 24 4.53 -13.28 7.22
CA LYS A 24 5.94 -12.91 6.99
C LYS A 24 6.15 -11.40 7.15
N SER A 25 5.24 -10.57 6.61
CA SER A 25 5.34 -9.11 6.76
C SER A 25 5.18 -8.62 8.20
N LEU A 26 4.31 -9.25 8.99
CA LEU A 26 4.10 -8.94 10.41
C LEU A 26 5.29 -9.38 11.27
N VAL A 27 5.84 -10.57 11.00
CA VAL A 27 7.04 -11.06 11.70
C VAL A 27 8.24 -10.18 11.39
N ALA A 28 8.43 -9.78 10.13
CA ALA A 28 9.49 -8.86 9.75
C ALA A 28 9.36 -7.52 10.51
N LEU A 29 8.19 -6.90 10.49
CA LEU A 29 7.91 -5.66 11.22
C LEU A 29 8.13 -5.81 12.73
N GLY A 30 7.64 -6.90 13.32
CA GLY A 30 7.83 -7.19 14.75
C GLY A 30 9.31 -7.38 15.09
N SER A 31 10.06 -8.08 14.25
CA SER A 31 11.50 -8.29 14.44
C SER A 31 12.28 -6.98 14.32
N GLU A 32 11.93 -6.11 13.38
CA GLU A 32 12.56 -4.81 13.19
C GLU A 32 12.31 -3.88 14.37
N LEU A 33 11.09 -3.87 14.90
CA LEU A 33 10.72 -3.07 16.06
C LEU A 33 11.44 -3.51 17.35
N VAL A 34 11.70 -4.81 17.50
CA VAL A 34 12.39 -5.37 18.67
C VAL A 34 13.91 -5.25 18.55
N THR A 35 14.46 -5.36 17.35
CA THR A 35 15.92 -5.36 17.12
C THR A 35 16.51 -3.97 16.94
N GLN A 36 15.77 -3.00 16.39
CA GLN A 36 16.27 -1.64 16.21
C GLN A 36 16.11 -0.82 17.50
N ASN A 37 17.23 -0.35 18.03
CA ASN A 37 17.30 0.66 19.08
C ASN A 37 18.32 1.72 18.66
N PRO A 38 17.92 2.92 18.20
CA PRO A 38 16.61 3.57 18.34
C PRO A 38 15.52 2.98 17.44
N LEU A 39 14.27 3.38 17.72
CA LEU A 39 13.09 3.01 16.93
C LEU A 39 13.29 3.28 15.43
N PRO A 40 12.70 2.47 14.54
CA PRO A 40 12.77 2.71 13.10
C PRO A 40 12.26 4.10 12.72
N SER A 41 12.81 4.64 11.63
CA SER A 41 12.33 5.92 11.10
C SER A 41 10.84 5.87 10.75
N TRP A 42 10.14 7.00 10.87
CA TRP A 42 8.71 7.08 10.55
C TRP A 42 8.38 6.62 9.12
N SER A 43 9.24 6.95 8.15
CA SER A 43 9.08 6.51 6.76
C SER A 43 9.14 5.00 6.61
N ALA A 44 10.04 4.33 7.34
CA ALA A 44 10.11 2.87 7.37
C ALA A 44 8.82 2.27 7.95
N LEU A 45 8.36 2.77 9.10
CA LEU A 45 7.10 2.33 9.71
C LEU A 45 5.90 2.53 8.78
N GLN A 46 5.83 3.67 8.09
CA GLN A 46 4.77 3.96 7.12
C GLN A 46 4.82 2.99 5.92
N LEU A 47 6.00 2.65 5.43
CA LEU A 47 6.17 1.67 4.35
C LEU A 47 5.65 0.30 4.80
N HIS A 48 6.03 -0.17 5.98
CA HIS A 48 5.54 -1.45 6.51
C HIS A 48 4.03 -1.45 6.76
N ALA A 49 3.48 -0.37 7.30
CA ALA A 49 2.03 -0.21 7.48
C ALA A 49 1.28 -0.27 6.14
N ASN A 50 1.80 0.40 5.10
CA ASN A 50 1.23 0.34 3.75
C ASN A 50 1.31 -1.08 3.17
N LEU A 51 2.42 -1.79 3.36
CA LEU A 51 2.57 -3.17 2.91
C LEU A 51 1.55 -4.10 3.58
N VAL A 52 1.38 -3.99 4.90
CA VAL A 52 0.38 -4.76 5.65
C VAL A 52 -1.03 -4.43 5.16
N SER A 53 -1.35 -3.14 4.99
CA SER A 53 -2.64 -2.69 4.48
C SER A 53 -2.95 -3.26 3.08
N ASN A 54 -1.99 -3.25 2.17
CA ASN A 54 -2.17 -3.82 0.82
C ASN A 54 -2.38 -5.34 0.86
N ASN A 55 -1.64 -6.05 1.72
CA ASN A 55 -1.85 -7.48 1.91
C ASN A 55 -3.23 -7.79 2.48
N LEU A 56 -3.68 -7.03 3.49
CA LEU A 56 -5.02 -7.17 4.07
C LEU A 56 -6.12 -6.90 3.03
N GLN A 57 -5.98 -5.86 2.23
CA GLN A 57 -6.95 -5.54 1.17
C GLN A 57 -7.01 -6.65 0.11
N THR A 58 -5.87 -7.22 -0.25
CA THR A 58 -5.81 -8.37 -1.20
C THR A 58 -6.45 -9.62 -0.62
N ILE A 59 -6.27 -9.89 0.69
CA ILE A 59 -6.92 -11.02 1.35
C ILE A 59 -8.43 -10.81 1.41
N ALA A 60 -8.87 -9.60 1.78
CA ALA A 60 -10.29 -9.26 1.86
C ALA A 60 -11.00 -9.39 0.52
N SER A 61 -10.37 -8.96 -0.58
CA SER A 61 -10.94 -9.12 -1.93
C SER A 61 -11.04 -10.59 -2.34
N GLN A 62 -10.02 -11.41 -2.08
CA GLN A 62 -10.05 -12.85 -2.37
C GLN A 62 -11.11 -13.59 -1.55
N LEU A 63 -11.25 -13.24 -0.27
CA LEU A 63 -12.25 -13.84 0.61
C LEU A 63 -13.68 -13.45 0.18
N ALA A 64 -13.86 -12.24 -0.36
CA ALA A 64 -15.12 -11.78 -0.94
C ALA A 64 -15.44 -12.49 -2.27
N GLU A 65 -14.44 -12.71 -3.14
CA GLU A 65 -14.60 -13.38 -4.43
C GLU A 65 -15.05 -14.84 -4.29
N HIS A 66 -14.49 -15.57 -3.31
CA HIS A 66 -14.83 -16.98 -3.07
C HIS A 66 -15.72 -17.20 -1.84
N ARG A 67 -16.48 -16.17 -1.43
CA ARG A 67 -17.34 -16.20 -0.23
C ARG A 67 -18.25 -17.41 -0.17
N ASP A 68 -18.94 -17.72 -1.26
CA ASP A 68 -19.92 -18.82 -1.30
C ASP A 68 -19.25 -20.17 -0.99
N THR A 69 -18.04 -20.39 -1.52
CA THR A 69 -17.25 -21.60 -1.26
C THR A 69 -16.85 -21.70 0.21
N TYR A 70 -16.38 -20.61 0.81
CA TYR A 70 -15.97 -20.60 2.22
C TYR A 70 -17.16 -20.77 3.16
N GLN A 71 -18.32 -20.22 2.82
CA GLN A 71 -19.54 -20.38 3.62
C GLN A 71 -20.13 -21.79 3.54
N SER A 72 -20.03 -22.47 2.39
CA SER A 72 -20.53 -23.85 2.24
C SER A 72 -19.58 -24.90 2.81
N THR A 73 -18.31 -24.57 3.01
CA THR A 73 -17.27 -25.53 3.44
C THR A 73 -17.13 -25.51 4.95
N VAL A 74 -17.16 -26.69 5.58
CA VAL A 74 -16.97 -26.86 7.03
C VAL A 74 -15.66 -27.58 7.29
N ALA A 75 -14.81 -27.00 8.15
CA ALA A 75 -13.58 -27.64 8.58
C ALA A 75 -13.84 -28.60 9.74
N PHE A 76 -13.34 -29.83 9.65
CA PHE A 76 -13.35 -30.82 10.71
C PHE A 76 -11.98 -31.54 10.78
N PRO A 77 -11.56 -32.02 11.96
CA PRO A 77 -10.28 -32.72 12.10
C PRO A 77 -10.25 -34.01 11.27
N THR A 78 -9.12 -34.30 10.65
CA THR A 78 -8.93 -35.58 9.95
C THR A 78 -8.80 -36.72 10.96
N PRO A 79 -9.09 -37.98 10.58
CA PRO A 79 -8.92 -39.14 11.46
C PRO A 79 -7.48 -39.35 11.95
N GLN A 80 -6.49 -38.74 11.27
CA GLN A 80 -5.08 -38.80 11.65
C GLN A 80 -4.72 -37.83 12.78
N PHE A 81 -5.58 -36.86 13.09
CA PHE A 81 -5.32 -35.88 14.13
C PHE A 81 -5.54 -36.51 15.53
N PRO A 82 -4.60 -36.36 16.48
CA PRO A 82 -4.72 -36.94 17.83
C PRO A 82 -5.68 -36.14 18.72
N GLY A 83 -6.99 -36.27 18.46
CA GLY A 83 -8.04 -35.48 19.11
C GLY A 83 -8.16 -35.69 20.63
N THR A 84 -7.80 -36.86 21.14
CA THR A 84 -7.87 -37.17 22.58
C THR A 84 -6.72 -36.57 23.39
N GLN A 85 -5.52 -36.47 22.80
CA GLN A 85 -4.33 -35.96 23.49
C GLN A 85 -4.18 -34.44 23.35
N ARG A 86 -4.71 -33.88 22.26
CA ARG A 86 -4.51 -32.47 21.87
C ARG A 86 -5.84 -31.76 21.59
N SER A 87 -6.86 -32.01 22.41
CA SER A 87 -8.17 -31.36 22.27
C SER A 87 -8.08 -29.84 22.38
N PHE A 88 -7.29 -29.32 23.34
CA PHE A 88 -7.10 -27.89 23.53
C PHE A 88 -6.56 -27.15 22.29
N ILE A 89 -5.61 -27.77 21.58
CA ILE A 89 -5.04 -27.20 20.35
C ILE A 89 -6.11 -27.17 19.25
N LEU A 90 -6.90 -28.24 19.14
CA LEU A 90 -7.99 -28.31 18.16
C LEU A 90 -9.05 -27.24 18.42
N GLU A 91 -9.46 -27.07 19.68
CA GLU A 91 -10.41 -26.01 20.09
C GLU A 91 -9.87 -24.62 19.76
N THR A 92 -8.56 -24.40 19.93
CA THR A 92 -7.91 -23.12 19.59
C THR A 92 -7.85 -22.89 18.08
N LEU A 93 -7.53 -23.92 17.29
CA LEU A 93 -7.42 -23.82 15.82
C LEU A 93 -8.77 -23.64 15.13
N LEU A 94 -9.81 -24.31 15.63
CA LEU A 94 -11.16 -24.23 15.07
C LEU A 94 -12.04 -23.18 15.76
N ARG A 95 -11.44 -22.32 16.60
CA ARG A 95 -12.15 -21.24 17.28
C ARG A 95 -12.64 -20.22 16.25
N THR A 96 -13.95 -20.00 16.21
CA THR A 96 -14.60 -18.93 15.43
C THR A 96 -14.97 -17.72 16.28
N LYS A 97 -14.88 -17.83 17.61
CA LYS A 97 -15.13 -16.72 18.53
C LYS A 97 -14.04 -15.67 18.40
N LEU A 98 -14.46 -14.42 18.19
CA LEU A 98 -13.59 -13.26 18.10
C LEU A 98 -12.79 -13.03 19.39
N GLU A 99 -11.80 -12.15 19.31
CA GLU A 99 -11.06 -11.68 20.48
C GLU A 99 -11.94 -10.72 21.30
N PRO A 100 -11.83 -10.72 22.64
CA PRO A 100 -12.68 -9.91 23.50
C PRO A 100 -12.58 -8.41 23.18
N ASP A 101 -11.39 -7.91 22.85
CA ASP A 101 -11.18 -6.52 22.47
C ASP A 101 -11.95 -6.15 21.19
N VAL A 102 -12.02 -7.08 20.23
CA VAL A 102 -12.78 -6.90 18.98
C VAL A 102 -14.29 -6.98 19.25
N GLU A 103 -14.73 -7.87 20.15
CA GLU A 103 -16.13 -7.95 20.58
C GLU A 103 -16.59 -6.64 21.23
N GLU A 104 -15.78 -6.07 22.13
CA GLU A 104 -16.06 -4.77 22.77
C GLU A 104 -16.16 -3.65 21.73
N TRP A 105 -15.27 -3.63 20.74
CA TRP A 105 -15.31 -2.62 19.67
C TRP A 105 -16.56 -2.73 18.80
N ILE A 106 -17.02 -3.96 18.52
CA ILE A 106 -18.25 -4.20 17.78
C ILE A 106 -19.45 -3.72 18.60
N GLU A 107 -19.53 -4.08 19.89
CA GLU A 107 -20.60 -3.63 20.78
C GLU A 107 -20.64 -2.10 20.92
N ALA A 108 -19.47 -1.47 21.08
CA ALA A 108 -19.36 -0.02 21.10
C ALA A 108 -19.84 0.62 19.78
N GLY A 109 -19.48 0.03 18.63
CA GLY A 109 -19.94 0.46 17.31
C GLY A 109 -21.45 0.34 17.13
N GLU A 110 -22.04 -0.77 17.58
CA GLU A 110 -23.49 -1.00 17.57
C GLU A 110 -24.22 0.01 18.46
N ASN A 111 -23.70 0.31 19.65
CA ASN A 111 -24.26 1.31 20.55
C ASN A 111 -24.22 2.72 19.93
N VAL A 112 -23.14 3.09 19.25
CA VAL A 112 -23.04 4.37 18.53
C VAL A 112 -24.05 4.43 17.38
N SER A 113 -24.19 3.35 16.61
CA SER A 113 -25.18 3.25 15.54
C SER A 113 -26.62 3.39 16.05
N ALA A 114 -26.94 2.69 17.15
CA ALA A 114 -28.26 2.78 17.80
C ALA A 114 -28.56 4.19 18.32
N GLN A 115 -27.57 4.87 18.88
CA GLN A 115 -27.71 6.27 19.30
C GLN A 115 -27.97 7.19 18.11
N GLN A 116 -27.24 7.02 17.00
CA GLN A 116 -27.45 7.80 15.78
C GLN A 116 -28.86 7.60 15.21
N HIS A 117 -29.36 6.36 15.20
CA HIS A 117 -30.73 6.05 14.76
C HIS A 117 -31.82 6.65 15.65
N LYS A 118 -31.53 6.90 16.94
CA LYS A 118 -32.46 7.55 17.87
C LYS A 118 -32.52 9.07 17.70
N THR A 119 -31.52 9.69 17.09
CA THR A 119 -31.53 11.13 16.85
C THR A 119 -32.62 11.51 15.83
N THR A 120 -33.27 12.65 16.06
CA THR A 120 -34.38 13.14 15.21
C THR A 120 -33.95 13.49 13.79
N PHE A 121 -32.64 13.69 13.57
CA PHE A 121 -32.07 13.95 12.26
C PHE A 121 -31.50 12.66 11.68
N ARG A 122 -32.34 11.92 10.95
CA ARG A 122 -31.88 10.81 10.13
C ARG A 122 -31.06 11.40 8.98
N GLY A 123 -29.78 11.03 8.88
CA GLY A 123 -28.93 11.41 7.75
C GLY A 123 -29.47 10.90 6.41
N LEU A 124 -28.65 11.01 5.35
CA LEU A 124 -29.01 10.43 4.04
C LEU A 124 -29.33 8.93 4.17
N SER A 125 -30.23 8.44 3.31
CA SER A 125 -30.47 6.99 3.20
C SER A 125 -29.18 6.27 2.80
N ASP A 126 -29.06 4.98 3.11
CA ASP A 126 -27.86 4.21 2.74
C ASP A 126 -27.68 4.18 1.22
N ASP A 127 -28.79 4.07 0.47
CA ASP A 127 -28.80 4.09 -0.99
C ASP A 127 -28.30 5.46 -1.53
N ASP A 128 -28.81 6.57 -0.99
CA ASP A 128 -28.36 7.91 -1.41
C ASP A 128 -26.89 8.16 -1.04
N ARG A 129 -26.46 7.66 0.12
CA ARG A 129 -25.06 7.73 0.57
C ARG A 129 -24.15 6.92 -0.36
N ASN A 130 -24.56 5.71 -0.74
CA ASN A 130 -23.81 4.86 -1.66
C ASN A 130 -23.76 5.50 -3.06
N ALA A 131 -24.87 6.07 -3.54
CA ALA A 131 -24.90 6.82 -4.80
C ALA A 131 -23.94 8.02 -4.77
N LEU A 132 -23.90 8.75 -3.64
CA LEU A 132 -22.97 9.87 -3.45
C LEU A 132 -21.50 9.41 -3.48
N TRP A 133 -21.17 8.31 -2.79
CA TRP A 133 -19.80 7.76 -2.78
C TRP A 133 -19.36 7.15 -4.10
N GLN A 134 -20.29 6.64 -4.92
CA GLN A 134 -19.99 6.20 -6.28
C GLN A 134 -19.77 7.38 -7.24
N TRP A 135 -20.50 8.48 -7.05
CA TRP A 135 -20.38 9.69 -7.86
C TRP A 135 -19.12 10.50 -7.54
N ALA A 136 -18.77 10.63 -6.26
CA ALA A 136 -17.72 11.54 -5.77
C ALA A 136 -16.33 11.32 -6.42
N PRO A 137 -15.82 10.07 -6.61
CA PRO A 137 -14.55 9.84 -7.29
C PRO A 137 -14.53 10.37 -8.73
N GLY A 138 -15.65 10.27 -9.46
CA GLY A 138 -15.73 10.74 -10.84
C GLY A 138 -15.57 12.26 -10.95
N VAL A 139 -16.24 13.00 -10.07
CA VAL A 139 -16.15 14.46 -10.03
C VAL A 139 -14.83 14.94 -9.45
N ALA A 140 -14.33 14.28 -8.41
CA ALA A 140 -13.00 14.56 -7.86
C ALA A 140 -11.91 14.34 -8.91
N ASN A 141 -11.95 13.23 -9.64
CA ASN A 141 -11.02 12.96 -10.75
C ASN A 141 -11.18 13.96 -11.89
N GLY A 142 -12.40 14.37 -12.22
CA GLY A 142 -12.66 15.41 -13.22
C GLY A 142 -12.07 16.77 -12.83
N ALA A 143 -12.18 17.16 -11.56
CA ALA A 143 -11.56 18.37 -11.04
C ALA A 143 -10.04 18.26 -10.97
N ALA A 144 -9.51 17.12 -10.52
CA ALA A 144 -8.07 16.86 -10.48
C ALA A 144 -7.44 16.96 -11.87
N ARG A 145 -8.08 16.46 -12.92
CA ARG A 145 -7.56 16.55 -14.31
C ARG A 145 -7.43 17.98 -14.84
N LYS A 146 -8.27 18.90 -14.35
CA LYS A 146 -8.25 20.32 -14.72
C LYS A 146 -7.19 21.11 -13.97
N GLN A 147 -6.66 20.57 -12.87
CA GLN A 147 -5.64 21.24 -12.08
C GLN A 147 -4.24 20.90 -12.60
N LYS A 148 -3.33 21.85 -12.40
CA LYS A 148 -1.89 21.67 -12.68
C LYS A 148 -1.23 21.14 -11.43
N TRP A 149 -0.88 19.86 -11.41
CA TRP A 149 -0.22 19.18 -10.27
C TRP A 149 1.30 19.41 -10.29
N GLY A 150 1.73 20.66 -10.41
CA GLY A 150 3.16 21.01 -10.53
C GLY A 150 3.77 20.75 -11.91
N ALA A 151 2.96 20.39 -12.92
CA ALA A 151 3.36 20.32 -14.32
C ALA A 151 2.90 21.56 -15.10
N ASP A 152 3.60 21.90 -16.19
CA ASP A 152 3.31 23.08 -17.01
C ASP A 152 1.94 23.03 -17.70
N PHE A 153 1.47 21.82 -18.00
CA PHE A 153 0.20 21.54 -18.67
C PHE A 153 -0.73 20.71 -17.79
N THR A 154 -2.03 20.94 -17.93
CA THR A 154 -3.05 20.06 -17.34
C THR A 154 -3.08 18.71 -18.07
N LEU A 155 -3.58 17.66 -17.41
CA LEU A 155 -3.67 16.34 -18.04
C LEU A 155 -4.62 16.35 -19.26
N GLU A 156 -5.64 17.20 -19.23
CA GLU A 156 -6.58 17.40 -20.34
C GLU A 156 -5.92 18.07 -21.55
N GLU A 157 -5.05 19.05 -21.33
CA GLU A 157 -4.26 19.70 -22.39
C GLU A 157 -3.24 18.72 -23.00
N LYS A 158 -2.60 17.87 -22.17
CA LYS A 158 -1.68 16.84 -22.67
C LYS A 158 -2.39 15.81 -23.56
N GLN A 159 -3.61 15.40 -23.21
CA GLN A 159 -4.38 14.44 -24.00
C GLN A 159 -4.96 15.04 -25.28
N LYS A 160 -5.26 16.34 -25.31
CA LYS A 160 -5.74 17.07 -26.51
C LYS A 160 -4.62 17.51 -27.46
N GLY A 161 -3.37 17.16 -27.14
CA GLY A 161 -2.18 17.63 -27.82
C GLY A 161 -1.76 19.00 -27.29
N VAL A 162 -0.50 19.08 -26.84
CA VAL A 162 0.12 20.31 -26.30
C VAL A 162 0.14 21.45 -27.34
N GLU A 163 -0.03 21.12 -28.62
CA GLU A 163 -0.09 22.04 -29.75
C GLU A 163 -1.37 22.90 -29.77
N ASN A 164 -2.47 22.44 -29.17
CA ASN A 164 -3.78 23.11 -29.22
C ASN A 164 -4.08 23.97 -27.97
N VAL A 165 -3.08 24.24 -27.13
CA VAL A 165 -3.27 24.98 -25.88
C VAL A 165 -3.45 26.47 -26.16
N ALA A 166 -4.69 26.95 -26.02
CA ALA A 166 -5.14 28.31 -26.34
C ALA A 166 -4.49 29.45 -25.53
N THR A 167 -3.67 29.15 -24.52
CA THR A 167 -3.10 30.18 -23.63
C THR A 167 -1.87 30.88 -24.19
N GLY A 168 -1.41 30.55 -25.38
CA GLY A 168 -0.52 31.41 -26.20
C GLY A 168 0.87 31.74 -25.62
N LEU A 169 1.19 31.35 -24.39
CA LEU A 169 2.54 31.36 -23.84
C LEU A 169 3.02 29.91 -23.79
N ARG A 170 3.72 29.48 -24.84
CA ARG A 170 4.66 28.36 -24.76
C ARG A 170 5.71 28.77 -23.72
N ARG A 171 5.50 28.41 -22.46
CA ARG A 171 6.57 28.56 -21.45
C ARG A 171 7.66 27.59 -21.88
N GLN A 172 8.89 28.10 -21.98
CA GLN A 172 10.03 27.39 -22.57
C GLN A 172 10.14 26.01 -21.93
N LEU A 173 9.87 25.00 -22.75
CA LEU A 173 10.28 23.64 -22.50
C LEU A 173 11.80 23.71 -22.32
N VAL A 174 12.31 23.42 -21.12
CA VAL A 174 13.69 22.94 -21.02
C VAL A 174 13.62 21.54 -21.59
N GLU A 175 13.81 21.44 -22.90
CA GLU A 175 14.02 20.17 -23.56
C GLU A 175 15.25 19.53 -22.89
N PRO A 176 15.14 18.28 -22.37
CA PRO A 176 16.35 17.53 -22.08
C PRO A 176 17.17 17.49 -23.37
N PRO A 177 18.49 17.76 -23.33
CA PRO A 177 19.30 17.87 -24.53
C PRO A 177 19.12 16.62 -25.40
N ASP A 178 18.75 16.83 -26.66
CA ASP A 178 18.73 15.80 -27.69
C ASP A 178 20.14 15.21 -27.79
N ASP A 179 20.29 13.97 -27.34
CA ASP A 179 21.45 13.14 -27.61
C ASP A 179 21.27 12.52 -29.01
N GLU A 180 21.36 13.37 -30.03
CA GLU A 180 21.52 12.95 -31.42
C GLU A 180 22.88 13.44 -31.93
N GLY A 181 23.90 12.59 -31.77
CA GLY A 181 25.09 12.62 -32.60
C GLY A 181 26.43 12.48 -31.87
N GLU A 182 26.74 11.29 -31.36
CA GLU A 182 28.12 10.80 -31.41
C GLU A 182 28.15 9.39 -31.99
N GLU A 183 29.09 9.23 -32.90
CA GLU A 183 29.18 8.23 -33.95
C GLU A 183 29.47 6.83 -33.38
N GLU A 184 28.96 5.80 -34.07
CA GLU A 184 29.47 4.43 -33.95
C GLU A 184 30.99 4.41 -34.18
N PRO A 185 31.73 3.63 -33.38
CA PRO A 185 32.74 2.77 -33.96
C PRO A 185 32.35 1.31 -33.74
N GLU A 186 32.08 0.64 -34.85
CA GLU A 186 32.20 -0.81 -34.99
C GLU A 186 33.66 -1.20 -34.70
N GLU A 187 33.96 -1.91 -33.60
CA GLU A 187 35.16 -2.77 -33.53
C GLU A 187 34.89 -4.03 -32.68
N GLU A 188 34.79 -5.15 -33.42
CA GLU A 188 35.36 -6.48 -33.18
C GLU A 188 34.73 -7.43 -32.13
N GLU A 189 34.17 -8.51 -32.67
CA GLU A 189 33.86 -9.78 -32.04
C GLU A 189 35.16 -10.41 -31.48
N ASP A 190 35.26 -10.56 -30.17
CA ASP A 190 36.18 -11.53 -29.56
C ASP A 190 35.44 -12.42 -28.56
N GLU A 191 35.21 -13.64 -29.04
CA GLU A 191 34.74 -14.84 -28.37
C GLU A 191 35.77 -15.26 -27.30
N PHE A 192 35.41 -15.22 -26.01
CA PHE A 192 36.21 -15.88 -24.98
C PHE A 192 35.36 -16.76 -24.07
N GLU A 193 35.73 -18.04 -24.11
CA GLU A 193 35.15 -19.20 -23.46
C GLU A 193 35.09 -19.09 -21.94
N ILE A 194 34.02 -19.65 -21.39
CA ILE A 194 33.90 -20.04 -19.98
C ILE A 194 34.91 -21.17 -19.71
N SER A 195 35.82 -20.95 -18.76
CA SER A 195 36.48 -22.03 -18.03
C SER A 195 36.31 -21.79 -16.53
N ASP A 196 35.59 -22.69 -15.89
CA ASP A 196 35.75 -22.99 -14.46
C ASP A 196 37.21 -23.40 -14.22
N GLU A 197 37.84 -22.89 -13.17
CA GLU A 197 38.66 -23.68 -12.23
C GLU A 197 39.04 -22.84 -11.00
N GLU A 198 38.98 -23.53 -9.86
CA GLU A 198 39.28 -23.13 -8.49
C GLU A 198 40.77 -22.76 -8.31
N ASP A 199 41.12 -21.88 -7.37
CA ASP A 199 42.03 -22.16 -6.23
C ASP A 199 42.41 -20.89 -5.43
N GLU A 200 42.77 -21.14 -4.18
CA GLU A 200 43.02 -20.34 -2.98
C GLU A 200 44.18 -19.31 -3.03
N GLY A 201 44.20 -18.40 -2.02
CA GLY A 201 45.47 -17.94 -1.42
C GLY A 201 45.66 -16.43 -1.18
N GLU A 202 45.45 -16.03 0.08
CA GLU A 202 46.24 -15.11 0.94
C GLU A 202 46.86 -13.76 0.48
N ASP A 203 46.52 -12.75 1.32
CA ASP A 203 47.33 -11.64 1.87
C ASP A 203 47.93 -10.52 0.99
N GLY A 204 47.35 -9.32 1.20
CA GLY A 204 48.04 -8.20 1.84
C GLY A 204 49.02 -7.34 1.02
N ASP A 205 48.63 -6.12 0.65
CA ASP A 205 49.37 -4.92 1.09
C ASP A 205 48.56 -3.62 0.96
N LYS A 206 48.96 -2.67 1.78
CA LYS A 206 48.39 -1.36 2.08
C LYS A 206 48.46 -0.37 0.93
N MET A 207 47.49 0.55 0.84
CA MET A 207 47.76 1.94 0.41
C MET A 207 46.80 2.91 1.12
N ASP A 208 47.39 3.76 1.97
CA ASP A 208 46.82 4.98 2.55
C ASP A 208 46.43 5.99 1.46
N VAL A 209 45.20 6.51 1.50
CA VAL A 209 44.84 7.79 0.85
C VAL A 209 44.05 8.67 1.82
N GLU A 210 44.83 9.57 2.42
CA GLU A 210 44.59 10.91 2.94
C GLU A 210 43.15 11.49 2.82
N LYS A 211 42.55 11.77 3.97
CA LYS A 211 41.32 12.55 4.15
C LYS A 211 41.53 14.03 3.80
N GLN A 212 40.82 14.54 2.81
CA GLN A 212 40.46 15.96 2.73
C GLN A 212 38.96 16.16 3.06
N PRO A 213 38.59 17.09 3.96
CA PRO A 213 37.20 17.33 4.34
C PRO A 213 36.48 18.24 3.32
N PRO A 214 35.22 17.95 2.96
CA PRO A 214 34.41 18.89 2.18
C PRO A 214 33.99 20.08 3.06
N LYS A 215 34.24 21.28 2.54
CA LYS A 215 33.87 22.57 3.11
C LYS A 215 32.36 22.67 3.33
N THR A 216 32.04 23.06 4.56
CA THR A 216 30.76 23.58 5.02
C THR A 216 30.52 24.97 4.43
N GLU A 217 29.50 25.12 3.59
CA GLU A 217 28.83 26.41 3.39
C GLU A 217 27.40 26.28 3.91
N ALA A 218 27.18 26.91 5.06
CA ALA A 218 25.87 27.10 5.66
C ALA A 218 25.14 28.22 4.91
N SER A 219 23.94 27.93 4.40
CA SER A 219 22.92 28.94 4.12
C SER A 219 21.76 28.74 5.11
N PRO A 220 21.31 29.79 5.81
CA PRO A 220 20.34 29.68 6.88
C PRO A 220 18.91 29.48 6.37
N ALA A 221 18.12 28.84 7.22
CA ALA A 221 16.70 28.57 7.07
C ALA A 221 15.83 29.82 6.89
N SER A 222 14.62 29.55 6.37
CA SER A 222 13.38 30.31 6.48
C SER A 222 13.02 31.22 5.29
N THR A 223 12.11 30.74 4.45
CA THR A 223 10.79 31.37 4.26
C THR A 223 9.85 30.32 3.64
N ALA A 224 9.09 29.62 4.49
CA ALA A 224 7.96 28.83 4.02
C ALA A 224 6.85 29.81 3.58
N LEU A 225 6.42 29.71 2.33
CA LEU A 225 5.28 30.43 1.79
C LEU A 225 4.00 30.06 2.59
N PRO A 226 3.13 31.01 2.93
CA PRO A 226 1.84 30.70 3.53
C PRO A 226 0.93 30.04 2.50
N THR A 227 0.66 28.74 2.67
CA THR A 227 -0.35 28.00 1.89
C THR A 227 -1.74 28.51 2.24
N ALA A 228 -2.14 29.62 1.64
CA ALA A 228 -3.50 30.11 1.67
C ALA A 228 -4.41 29.12 0.92
N GLY A 229 -5.20 28.32 1.66
CA GLY A 229 -6.28 27.53 1.06
C GLY A 229 -6.59 26.18 1.69
N GLN A 230 -5.81 25.69 2.65
CA GLN A 230 -6.16 24.43 3.33
C GLN A 230 -7.10 24.70 4.50
N MET A 231 -8.37 24.31 4.35
CA MET A 231 -9.32 24.30 5.46
C MET A 231 -8.83 23.31 6.53
N THR A 232 -8.96 23.69 7.80
CA THR A 232 -8.57 22.82 8.90
C THR A 232 -9.46 21.57 8.91
N LEU A 233 -8.89 20.44 9.31
CA LEU A 233 -9.58 19.14 9.29
C LEU A 233 -10.89 19.16 10.12
N GLY A 234 -10.93 19.99 11.17
CA GLY A 234 -12.15 20.25 11.95
C GLY A 234 -13.24 21.01 11.17
N ALA A 235 -12.87 21.95 10.30
CA ALA A 235 -13.82 22.63 9.42
C ALA A 235 -14.39 21.66 8.37
N LEU A 236 -13.55 20.75 7.86
CA LEU A 236 -13.95 19.71 6.91
C LEU A 236 -14.91 18.70 7.54
N HIS A 237 -14.62 18.24 8.75
CA HIS A 237 -15.53 17.36 9.50
C HIS A 237 -16.86 18.06 9.83
N LYS A 238 -16.82 19.35 10.18
CA LYS A 238 -18.03 20.14 10.45
C LYS A 238 -18.88 20.36 9.20
N PHE A 239 -18.26 20.61 8.05
CA PHE A 239 -18.95 20.71 6.77
C PHE A 239 -19.60 19.37 6.39
N MET A 240 -18.89 18.26 6.57
CA MET A 240 -19.42 16.92 6.26
C MET A 240 -20.57 16.49 7.19
N THR A 241 -20.55 16.92 8.44
CA THR A 241 -21.57 16.51 9.44
C THR A 241 -22.76 17.47 9.54
N THR A 242 -22.57 18.76 9.26
CA THR A 242 -23.59 19.79 9.47
C THR A 242 -23.88 20.67 8.25
N GLY A 243 -23.19 20.47 7.13
CA GLY A 243 -23.47 21.14 5.85
C GLY A 243 -23.23 22.65 5.82
N ARG A 244 -22.43 23.19 6.76
CA ARG A 244 -22.01 24.61 6.79
C ARG A 244 -20.53 24.76 7.10
#